data_AF-A0A167UUI5-F1
#
_entry.id   AF-A0A167UUI5-F1
#
_cell.length_a   1.000
_cell.length_b   1.000
_cell.length_c   1.000
_cell.angle_alpha   90.00
_cell.angle_beta   90.00
_cell.angle_gamma   90.00
#
_symmetry.space_group_name_H-M   'P 1'
#
loop_
_entity.id
_entity.type
_entity.pdbx_description
1 polymer ?
#
loop_
_entity_poly.entity_id
_entity_poly.type
_entity_poly.pdbx_seq_one_letter_code
_entity_poly.pdbx_strand_id
1 'polypeptide(L)' 'MVFRHISKDIKDRALYLLSEGYITEDVCDIFDVSERSLCRWRANLEAHATSAADPRATPNSQC' A
#
# COMPACT_ATOMS: atom_id res chain seq x y z
N MET A 1 -19.80 -6.76 -2.00
CA MET A 1 -18.94 -5.55 -1.99
C MET A 1 -19.19 -4.82 -3.28
N VAL A 2 -19.84 -3.65 -3.21
CA VAL A 2 -20.06 -2.80 -4.40
C VAL A 2 -18.70 -2.28 -4.84
N PHE A 3 -18.37 -2.42 -6.13
CA PHE A 3 -17.14 -1.88 -6.67
C PHE A 3 -17.28 -0.36 -6.75
N ARG A 4 -16.77 0.34 -5.73
CA ARG A 4 -16.67 1.79 -5.73
C ARG A 4 -15.35 2.19 -6.36
N HIS A 5 -15.40 3.19 -7.24
CA HIS A 5 -14.18 3.75 -7.81
C HIS A 5 -13.46 4.55 -6.72
N ILE A 6 -12.42 3.96 -6.15
CA ILE A 6 -11.59 4.60 -5.12
C ILE A 6 -10.44 5.32 -5.82
N SER A 7 -10.38 6.63 -5.61
CA SER A 7 -9.34 7.50 -6.14
C SER A 7 -7.94 7.05 -5.71
N LYS A 8 -6.95 7.29 -6.57
CA LYS A 8 -5.53 6.96 -6.28
C LYS A 8 -5.05 7.59 -4.97
N ASP A 9 -5.46 8.83 -4.71
CA ASP A 9 -5.11 9.58 -3.50
C ASP A 9 -5.51 8.85 -2.20
N ILE A 10 -6.72 8.29 -2.15
CA ILE A 10 -7.22 7.53 -0.99
C ILE A 10 -6.34 6.29 -0.76
N LYS A 11 -5.96 5.59 -1.84
CA LYS A 11 -5.10 4.40 -1.72
C LYS A 11 -3.73 4.77 -1.18
N ASP A 12 -3.16 5.86 -1.68
CA ASP A 12 -1.84 6.34 -1.28
C ASP A 12 -1.84 6.77 0.20
N ARG A 13 -2.83 7.56 0.63
CA ARG A 13 -3.02 7.96 2.04
C ARG A 13 -3.21 6.76 2.96
N ALA A 14 -4.04 5.79 2.57
CA ALA A 14 -4.28 4.60 3.39
C ALA A 14 -3.03 3.74 3.55
N LEU A 15 -2.25 3.56 2.47
CA LEU A 15 -0.97 2.84 2.54
C LEU A 15 0.10 3.61 3.33
N TYR A 16 0.11 4.94 3.24
CA TYR A 16 0.98 5.80 4.03
C TYR A 16 0.72 5.64 5.54
N LEU A 17 -0.54 5.71 5.97
CA LEU A 17 -0.90 5.52 7.38
C LEU A 17 -0.52 4.13 7.90
N LEU A 18 -0.70 3.09 7.09
CA LEU A 18 -0.22 1.75 7.45
C LEU A 18 1.31 1.69 7.60
N SER A 19 2.06 2.43 6.79
CA SER A 19 3.53 2.50 6.89
C SER A 19 4.02 3.26 8.12
N GLU A 20 3.26 4.26 8.59
CA GLU A 20 3.52 5.01 9.83
C GLU A 20 3.15 4.21 11.09
N GLY A 21 2.57 3.01 10.94
CA GLY A 21 2.24 2.11 12.05
C GLY A 21 0.84 2.28 12.63
N TYR A 22 -0.07 2.93 11.92
CA TYR A 22 -1.48 3.00 12.32
C TYR A 22 -2.16 1.64 12.24
N ILE A 23 -3.16 1.43 13.11
CA ILE A 23 -3.90 0.17 13.21
C ILE A 23 -4.75 -0.02 11.95
N THR A 24 -4.70 -1.23 11.37
CA THR A 24 -5.41 -1.56 10.14
C THR A 24 -6.92 -1.36 10.25
N GLU A 25 -7.52 -1.68 11.39
CA GLU A 25 -8.96 -1.49 11.66
C GLU A 25 -9.35 -0.02 11.57
N ASP A 26 -8.63 0.88 12.25
CA ASP A 26 -8.89 2.32 12.19
C ASP A 26 -8.77 2.86 10.76
N VAL A 27 -7.75 2.42 10.02
CA VAL A 27 -7.56 2.80 8.62
C VAL A 27 -8.73 2.30 7.75
N CYS A 28 -9.21 1.08 7.99
CA CYS A 28 -10.36 0.53 7.28
C CYS A 28 -11.62 1.37 7.53
N ASP A 29 -11.86 1.76 8.78
CA ASP A 29 -13.02 2.55 9.19
C ASP A 29 -12.96 3.99 8.64
N ILE A 30 -11.79 4.63 8.69
CA ILE A 30 -11.59 6.01 8.19
C ILE A 30 -11.88 6.11 6.69
N PHE A 31 -11.40 5.14 5.91
CA PHE A 31 -11.51 5.18 4.44
C PHE A 31 -12.73 4.39 3.91
N ASP A 32 -13.54 3.78 4.78
CA ASP A 32 -14.67 2.90 4.42
C ASP A 32 -14.22 1.77 3.46
N VAL A 33 -13.09 1.14 3.78
CA VAL A 33 -12.47 0.09 2.96
C VAL A 33 -12.28 -1.18 3.75
N SER A 34 -12.30 -2.32 3.06
CA SER A 34 -11.97 -3.59 3.69
C SER A 34 -10.47 -3.82 3.74
N GLU A 35 -10.02 -4.53 4.77
CA GLU A 35 -8.64 -5.01 4.89
C GLU A 35 -8.16 -5.77 3.66
N ARG A 36 -9.03 -6.59 3.04
CA ARG A 36 -8.74 -7.27 1.77
C ARG A 36 -8.40 -6.31 0.63
N SER A 37 -9.00 -5.12 0.61
CA SER A 37 -8.70 -4.10 -0.38
C SER A 37 -7.32 -3.48 -0.14
N LEU A 38 -6.98 -3.19 1.13
CA LEU A 38 -5.66 -2.70 1.52
C LEU A 38 -4.55 -3.70 1.17
N CYS A 39 -4.76 -4.98 1.48
CA CYS A 39 -3.80 -6.04 1.18
C CYS A 39 -3.54 -6.16 -0.35
N ARG A 40 -4.61 -6.05 -1.17
CA ARG A 40 -4.47 -6.00 -2.63
C ARG A 40 -3.72 -4.76 -3.12
N TRP A 41 -3.97 -3.59 -2.53
CA TRP A 41 -3.27 -2.37 -2.93
C TRP A 41 -1.79 -2.43 -2.59
N ARG A 42 -1.44 -2.99 -1.43
CA ARG A 42 -0.05 -3.22 -1.03
C ARG A 42 0.66 -4.18 -1.99
N ALA A 43 0.04 -5.31 -2.30
CA ALA A 43 0.60 -6.27 -3.26
C ALA A 43 0.80 -5.65 -4.65
N ASN A 44 -0.16 -4.84 -5.12
CA ASN A 44 0.00 -4.11 -6.37
C ASN A 44 1.14 -3.09 -6.30
N LEU A 45 1.28 -2.36 -5.18
CA LEU A 45 2.33 -1.37 -5.01
C LEU A 45 3.72 -2.03 -4.98
N GLU A 46 3.88 -3.18 -4.30
CA GLU A 46 5.13 -3.95 -4.30
C GLU A 46 5.47 -4.50 -5.70
N ALA A 47 4.48 -5.01 -6.43
CA ALA A 47 4.69 -5.47 -7.82
C ALA A 47 5.11 -4.32 -8.75
N HIS A 48 4.54 -3.14 -8.58
CA HIS A 48 4.92 -1.95 -9.34
C HIS A 48 6.25 -1.34 -8.89
N ALA A 49 6.59 -1.39 -7.60
CA ALA A 49 7.89 -0.96 -7.07
C ALA A 49 9.03 -1.82 -7.62
N THR A 50 8.81 -3.14 -7.76
CA THR A 50 9.75 -4.06 -8.47
C THR A 50 9.98 -3.66 -9.92
N SER A 51 8.99 -3.04 -10.56
CA SER A 51 9.07 -2.58 -11.96
C SER A 51 9.78 -1.22 -12.11
N ALA A 52 9.97 -0.50 -11.00
CA ALA A 52 10.65 0.79 -10.93
C ALA A 52 12.06 0.69 -10.31
N ALA A 53 12.55 -0.53 -10.05
CA ALA A 53 13.93 -0.78 -9.65
C ALA A 53 14.87 -0.48 -10.83
N ASP A 54 15.32 0.77 -10.86
CA ASP A 54 16.52 1.22 -11.56
C ASP A 54 17.70 0.24 -11.28
N PRO A 55 18.46 -0.19 -12.30
CA PRO A 55 19.56 -1.17 -12.17
C PRO A 55 20.80 -0.68 -11.39
N ARG A 56 20.69 0.36 -10.56
CA ARG A 56 21.81 0.93 -9.78
C ARG A 56 21.75 0.68 -8.27
N ALA A 57 20.80 -0.09 -7.76
CA ALA A 57 20.83 -0.54 -6.36
C ALA A 57 21.70 -1.79 -6.22
N THR A 58 23.01 -1.62 -6.03
CA THR A 58 23.85 -2.72 -5.53
C THR A 58 23.41 -3.09 -4.12
N PRO A 59 23.20 -4.38 -3.80
CA PRO A 59 22.92 -4.82 -2.45
C PRO A 59 24.22 -4.69 -1.67
N ASN A 60 24.34 -3.65 -0.85
CA ASN A 60 25.40 -3.65 0.14
C ASN A 60 24.95 -4.52 1.31
N SER A 61 25.40 -5.77 1.28
CA SER A 61 25.59 -6.60 2.46
C SER A 61 26.26 -5.80 3.57
N GLN A 62 25.64 -5.76 4.74
CA GLN A 62 26.36 -6.14 5.95
C GLN A 62 25.39 -6.55 7.06
N CYS A 63 25.82 -7.60 7.74
CA CYS A 63 25.18 -8.32 8.82
C CYS A 63 24.80 -7.45 10.03
#